data_AF-A0A7C4JN26-F1
#
_entry.id   AF-A0A7C4JN26-F1
#
_cell.length_a   1.000
_cell.length_b   1.000
_cell.length_c   1.000
_cell.angle_alpha   90.00
_cell.angle_beta   90.00
_cell.angle_gamma   90.00
#
_symmetry.space_group_name_H-M   'P 1'
#
loop_
_entity.id
_entity.type
_entity.pdbx_description
1 polymer ?
#
loop_
_entity_poly.entity_id
_entity_poly.type
_entity_poly.pdbx_seq_one_letter_code
_entity_poly.pdbx_strand_id
1 'polypeptide(L)' 'MSQEYRGVWVFLERRGDEVIEPSLEVLGKARELADRYGDNVAGVLMGAKNLEIQAETAIKYGADVVYIVEDP' A
#
# COMPACT_ATOMS: atom_id res chain seq x y z
N MET A 1 0.10 11.76 -26.74
CA MET A 1 0.71 11.41 -25.45
C MET A 1 0.08 10.11 -25.01
N SER A 2 0.84 9.01 -25.01
CA SER A 2 0.40 7.76 -24.39
C SER A 2 0.16 8.04 -22.90
N GLN A 3 -1.01 7.70 -22.39
CA GLN A 3 -1.22 7.69 -20.93
C GLN A 3 -0.41 6.51 -20.38
N GLU A 4 0.85 6.75 -20.04
CA GLU A 4 1.70 5.75 -19.42
C GLU A 4 1.33 5.65 -17.94
N TYR A 5 0.56 4.61 -17.60
CA TYR A 5 0.33 4.23 -16.21
C TYR A 5 1.66 3.82 -15.59
N ARG A 6 2.01 4.42 -14.44
CA ARG A 6 3.26 4.18 -13.72
C ARG A 6 2.99 3.87 -12.24
N GLY A 7 3.96 3.23 -11.61
CA GLY A 7 3.88 2.84 -10.20
C GLY A 7 3.25 1.47 -9.98
N VAL A 8 3.53 0.91 -8.80
CA VAL A 8 3.02 -0.39 -8.34
C VAL A 8 2.01 -0.14 -7.23
N TRP A 9 0.82 -0.73 -7.34
CA TRP A 9 -0.26 -0.55 -6.37
C TRP A 9 -0.51 -1.85 -5.63
N VAL A 10 -0.62 -1.77 -4.31
CA VAL A 10 -0.87 -2.91 -3.43
C VAL A 10 -2.11 -2.63 -2.61
N PHE A 11 -3.10 -3.51 -2.74
CA PHE A 11 -4.23 -3.54 -1.83
C PHE A 11 -3.80 -4.13 -0.48
N LEU A 12 -4.07 -3.40 0.60
CA LEU A 12 -3.68 -3.77 1.95
C LEU A 12 -4.91 -4.34 2.67
N GLU A 13 -5.00 -5.67 2.68
CA GLU A 13 -6.03 -6.36 3.43
C GLU A 13 -5.80 -6.19 4.93
N ARG A 14 -6.88 -5.98 5.67
CA ARG A 14 -6.86 -5.71 7.10
C ARG A 14 -7.79 -6.64 7.85
N ARG A 15 -7.41 -6.96 9.08
CA ARG A 15 -8.27 -7.69 10.02
C ARG A 15 -8.26 -6.95 11.36
N GLY A 16 -9.39 -6.37 11.72
CA GLY A 16 -9.45 -5.46 12.87
C GLY A 16 -8.58 -4.23 12.62
N ASP A 17 -7.62 -4.01 13.53
CA ASP A 17 -6.75 -2.84 13.54
C ASP A 17 -5.36 -3.09 12.94
N GLU A 18 -5.15 -4.25 12.30
CA GLU A 18 -3.87 -4.64 11.72
C GLU A 18 -3.97 -4.94 10.22
N VAL A 19 -2.90 -4.63 9.48
CA VAL A 19 -2.67 -5.13 8.12
C VAL A 19 -2.18 -6.56 8.22
N ILE A 20 -2.78 -7.48 7.46
CA ILE A 20 -2.40 -8.89 7.53
C ILE A 20 -1.01 -9.11 6.93
N GLU A 21 -0.27 -10.07 7.49
CA GLU A 21 1.09 -10.40 7.07
C GLU A 21 1.24 -10.65 5.55
N PRO A 22 0.33 -11.37 4.86
CA PRO A 22 0.44 -11.55 3.41
C PRO A 22 0.44 -10.23 2.62
N SER A 23 -0.34 -9.22 3.04
CA SER A 23 -0.33 -7.91 2.38
C SER A 23 1.00 -7.18 2.56
N LEU A 24 1.67 -7.37 3.70
CA LEU A 24 3.01 -6.81 3.96
C LEU A 24 4.08 -7.51 3.12
N GLU A 25 4.00 -8.82 2.93
CA GLU A 25 4.91 -9.56 2.03
C GLU A 25 4.79 -9.10 0.57
N VAL A 26 3.54 -8.95 0.10
CA VAL A 26 3.26 -8.42 -1.25
C VAL A 26 3.80 -7.00 -1.39
N LEU A 27 3.66 -6.16 -0.36
CA LEU A 27 4.20 -4.81 -0.35
C LEU A 27 5.73 -4.79 -0.45
N GLY A 28 6.42 -5.69 0.27
CA GLY A 28 7.87 -5.86 0.14
C GLY A 28 8.29 -6.24 -1.28
N LYS A 29 7.56 -7.15 -1.93
CA LYS A 29 7.81 -7.50 -3.34
C LYS A 29 7.47 -6.38 -4.31
N ALA A 30 6.46 -5.57 -4.02
CA ALA A 30 6.15 -4.38 -4.80
C ALA A 30 7.28 -3.35 -4.72
N ARG A 31 7.91 -3.17 -3.54
CA ARG A 31 9.08 -2.31 -3.37
C ARG A 31 10.26 -2.79 -4.21
N GLU A 32 10.60 -4.08 -4.11
CA GLU A 32 11.63 -4.69 -4.95
C GLU A 32 11.35 -4.48 -6.45
N LEU A 33 10.09 -4.63 -6.88
CA LEU A 33 9.69 -4.41 -8.27
C LEU A 33 9.83 -2.96 -8.70
N ALA A 34 9.31 -2.03 -7.89
CA ALA A 34 9.30 -0.60 -8.19
C ALA A 34 10.73 -0.02 -8.24
N ASP A 35 11.64 -0.50 -7.39
CA ASP A 35 13.05 -0.09 -7.40
C ASP A 35 13.75 -0.44 -8.72
N ARG A 36 13.41 -1.57 -9.35
CA ARG A 36 13.97 -1.95 -10.66
C ARG A 36 13.58 -1.00 -11.78
N TYR A 37 12.44 -0.34 -11.66
CA TYR A 37 11.91 0.56 -12.68
C TYR A 37 11.98 2.04 -12.28
N GLY A 38 12.49 2.35 -11.08
CA GLY A 38 12.58 3.72 -10.57
C GLY A 38 11.21 4.37 -10.38
N ASP A 39 10.23 3.59 -9.94
CA ASP A 39 8.84 4.02 -9.74
C ASP A 39 8.42 3.92 -8.26
N ASN A 40 7.23 4.44 -7.95
CA ASN A 40 6.68 4.47 -6.59
C ASN A 40 5.79 3.25 -6.29
N VAL A 41 5.67 2.92 -5.01
CA VAL A 41 4.70 1.97 -4.46
C VAL A 41 3.58 2.72 -3.75
N ALA A 42 2.35 2.44 -4.16
CA ALA A 42 1.15 2.92 -3.51
C ALA A 42 0.47 1.78 -2.72
N GLY A 43 0.27 1.96 -1.42
CA GLY A 43 -0.62 1.14 -0.62
C GLY A 43 -2.05 1.66 -0.68
N VAL A 44 -3.06 0.78 -0.73
CA VAL A 44 -4.47 1.17 -0.67
C VAL A 44 -5.12 0.52 0.54
N LEU A 45 -5.61 1.33 1.47
CA LEU A 45 -6.35 0.93 2.66
C LEU A 45 -7.79 1.41 2.59
N MET A 46 -8.72 0.54 2.95
CA MET A 46 -10.15 0.85 2.97
C MET A 46 -10.78 0.34 4.26
N GLY A 47 -11.68 1.12 4.87
CA GLY A 47 -12.43 0.69 6.06
C GLY A 47 -13.05 1.84 6.86
N ALA A 48 -13.62 1.53 8.03
CA ALA A 48 -14.38 2.50 8.80
C ALA A 48 -13.58 3.24 9.90
N LYS A 49 -12.54 2.61 10.47
CA LYS A 49 -11.75 3.16 11.59
C LYS A 49 -10.30 2.66 11.59
N ASN A 50 -9.43 3.36 12.31
CA ASN A 50 -8.03 2.97 12.61
C ASN A 50 -7.14 2.77 11.36
N LEU A 51 -7.42 3.51 10.29
CA LEU A 51 -6.67 3.41 9.02
C LEU A 51 -5.28 4.06 9.10
N GLU A 52 -5.09 5.06 9.97
CA GLU A 52 -3.82 5.79 10.10
C GLU A 52 -2.68 4.90 10.62
N ILE A 53 -2.93 4.10 11.67
CA ILE A 53 -1.93 3.16 12.23
C ILE A 53 -1.54 2.10 11.19
N GLN A 54 -2.52 1.64 10.40
CA GLN A 54 -2.32 0.69 9.32
C GLN A 54 -1.51 1.31 8.18
N ALA A 55 -1.76 2.59 7.87
CA ALA A 55 -1.01 3.33 6.87
C ALA A 55 0.45 3.52 7.29
N GLU A 56 0.71 3.87 8.56
CA GLU A 56 2.07 3.95 9.09
C GLU A 56 2.80 2.62 8.98
N THR A 57 2.10 1.51 9.22
CA THR A 57 2.65 0.16 9.04
C THR A 57 3.00 -0.06 7.58
N ALA A 58 2.11 0.25 6.64
CA ALA A 58 2.41 0.10 5.22
C ALA A 58 3.62 0.95 4.76
N ILE A 59 3.76 2.19 5.24
CA ILE A 59 4.94 3.02 4.93
C ILE A 59 6.24 2.35 5.43
N LYS A 60 6.24 1.81 6.65
CA LYS A 60 7.40 1.09 7.21
C LYS A 60 7.79 -0.14 6.40
N TYR A 61 6.84 -0.76 5.71
CA TYR A 61 7.03 -1.98 4.92
C TYR A 61 7.24 -1.71 3.41
N GLY A 62 7.37 -0.45 2.99
CA GLY A 62 7.85 -0.09 1.65
C GLY A 62 6.86 0.65 0.75
N ALA A 63 5.70 1.09 1.26
CA ALA A 63 4.86 2.05 0.55
C ALA A 63 5.50 3.45 0.56
N ASP A 64 5.49 4.16 -0.57
CA ASP A 64 5.85 5.58 -0.63
C ASP A 64 4.66 6.48 -0.33
N VAL A 65 3.46 6.02 -0.75
CA VAL A 65 2.19 6.69 -0.53
C VAL A 65 1.16 5.66 -0.09
N VAL A 66 0.27 6.06 0.82
CA VAL A 66 -0.88 5.25 1.20
C VAL A 66 -2.15 6.04 0.94
N TYR A 67 -3.02 5.49 0.10
CA TYR A 67 -4.36 6.00 -0.13
C TYR A 67 -5.29 5.38 0.90
N ILE A 68 -5.96 6.23 1.68
CA ILE A 68 -6.97 5.84 2.65
C ILE A 68 -8.34 6.16 2.06
N VAL A 69 -9.21 5.16 2.02
CA VAL A 69 -10.64 5.33 1.71
C VAL A 69 -11.43 4.99 2.96
N GLU A 70 -12.02 6.01 3.57
CA GLU A 70 -12.78 5.88 4.80
C GLU A 70 -14.27 6.04 4.53
N ASP A 71 -15.08 5.06 4.95
CA ASP A 71 -16.54 5.05 4.81
C ASP A 71 -17.16 4.21 5.96
N PRO A 72 -18.27 4.63 6.60
CA PRO A 72 -18.92 3.91 7.71
C PRO A 72 -19.44 2.49 7.44
#